data_AF-A0A817MT67-F1
#
_entry.id   AF-A0A817MT67-F1
#
_cell.length_a   1.000
_cell.length_b   1.000
_cell.length_c   1.000
_cell.angle_alpha   90.00
_cell.angle_beta   90.00
_cell.angle_gamma   90.00
#
_symmetry.space_group_name_H-M   'P 1'
#
loop_
_entity.id
_entity.type
_entity.pdbx_description
1 polymer ?
#
loop_
_entity_poly.entity_id
_entity_poly.type
_entity_poly.pdbx_seq_one_letter_code
_entity_poly.pdbx_strand_id
1 'polypeptide(L)' 'LLYTIYAGLGAVAFSIFLAVDTQLIMGGKRHEISAEDHVFASLMLYIDIVYIFLYILTLFGNRK' A
#
# COMPACT_ATOMS: atom_id res chain seq x y z
N LEU A 1 18.63 -4.64 13.12
CA LEU A 1 18.04 -5.95 12.74
C LEU A 1 16.53 -5.97 12.92
N LEU A 2 16.00 -5.80 14.15
CA LEU A 2 14.54 -5.79 14.38
C LEU A 2 13.79 -4.74 13.54
N TYR A 3 14.29 -3.50 13.47
CA TYR A 3 13.72 -2.46 12.62
C TYR A 3 13.72 -2.83 11.12
N THR A 4 14.78 -3.49 10.65
CA THR A 4 14.90 -3.95 9.26
C THR A 4 13.92 -5.07 8.95
N ILE A 5 13.76 -6.04 9.87
CA ILE A 5 12.78 -7.12 9.73
C ILE A 5 11.36 -6.56 9.75
N TYR A 6 11.07 -5.66 10.70
CA TYR A 6 9.78 -4.98 10.78
C TYR A 6 9.46 -4.20 9.50
N ALA A 7 10.41 -3.44 8.97
CA ALA A 7 10.22 -2.70 7.73
C ALA A 7 10.07 -3.61 6.51
N GLY A 8 10.81 -4.73 6.45
CA GLY A 8 10.67 -5.73 5.39
C GLY A 8 9.28 -6.37 5.38
N LEU A 9 8.80 -6.80 6.54
CA LEU A 9 7.45 -7.37 6.68
C LEU A 9 6.37 -6.33 6.36
N GLY A 10 6.53 -5.09 6.85
CA GLY A 10 5.61 -3.98 6.54
C GLY A 10 5.53 -3.68 5.05
N ALA A 11 6.68 -3.60 4.36
CA ALA A 11 6.71 -3.37 2.92
C ALA A 11 5.98 -4.47 2.13
N VAL A 12 6.19 -5.74 2.49
CA VAL A 12 5.51 -6.87 1.84
C VAL A 12 4.00 -6.85 2.12
N ALA A 13 3.60 -6.64 3.37
CA ALA A 13 2.19 -6.60 3.76
C ALA A 13 1.43 -5.48 3.04
N PHE A 14 1.95 -4.26 3.05
CA PHE A 14 1.31 -3.14 2.36
C PHE A 14 1.34 -3.27 0.83
N SER A 15 2.33 -3.96 0.26
CA SER A 15 2.31 -4.28 -1.18
C SER A 15 1.18 -5.26 -1.54
N ILE A 16 0.84 -6.19 -0.63
CA ILE A 16 -0.30 -7.08 -0.80
C ILE A 16 -1.61 -6.29 -0.66
N PHE A 17 -1.73 -5.41 0.33
CA PHE A 17 -2.90 -4.52 0.46
C PHE A 17 -3.10 -3.66 -0.78
N LEU A 18 -2.03 -3.03 -1.27
CA LEU A 18 -2.10 -2.24 -2.50
C LEU A 18 -2.61 -3.08 -3.68
N ALA A 19 -2.16 -4.33 -3.83
CA ALA A 19 -2.64 -5.21 -4.91
C ALA A 19 -4.12 -5.55 -4.76
N VAL A 20 -4.61 -5.80 -3.53
CA VAL A 20 -6.02 -6.07 -3.23
C VAL A 20 -6.88 -4.84 -3.50
N ASP A 21 -6.44 -3.68 -3.03
CA ASP A 21 -7.17 -2.42 -3.13
C ASP A 21 -7.23 -1.93 -4.59
N THR A 22 -6.13 -2.07 -5.34
CA THR A 22 -6.13 -1.79 -6.78
C THR A 22 -7.07 -2.74 -7.52
N GLN A 23 -7.13 -4.02 -7.14
CA GLN A 23 -8.04 -5.00 -7.73
C GLN A 23 -9.51 -4.68 -7.42
N LEU A 24 -9.80 -4.15 -6.23
CA LEU A 24 -11.15 -3.69 -5.85
C LEU A 24 -11.57 -2.47 -6.67
N ILE A 25 -10.64 -1.53 -6.90
CA ILE A 25 -10.89 -0.30 -7.65
C ILE A 25 -11.00 -0.55 -9.16
N MET A 26 -10.14 -1.39 -9.74
CA MET A 26 -10.17 -1.71 -11.18
C MET A 26 -11.38 -2.58 -11.58
N GLY A 27 -12.10 -3.17 -10.62
CA GLY A 27 -13.28 -3.99 -10.87
C GLY A 27 -12.94 -5.38 -11.47
N GLY A 28 -13.92 -6.01 -12.12
CA GLY A 28 -13.78 -7.36 -12.72
C GLY A 28 -14.23 -8.54 -11.83
N LYS A 29 -14.74 -8.26 -10.62
CA LYS A 29 -15.50 -9.17 -9.74
C LYS A 29 -16.66 -8.40 -9.07
N ARG A 30 -17.60 -9.09 -8.41
CA ARG A 30 -18.93 -8.61 -7.94
C ARG A 30 -19.03 -7.28 -7.14
N HIS A 31 -17.94 -6.64 -6.73
CA HIS A 31 -17.97 -5.39 -5.95
C HIS A 31 -17.16 -4.32 -6.69
N GLU A 32 -17.84 -3.51 -7.50
CA GLU A 32 -17.30 -2.29 -8.10
C GLU A 32 -17.59 -1.12 -7.16
N ILE A 33 -16.58 -0.27 -6.95
CA ILE A 33 -16.76 0.98 -6.20
C ILE A 33 -17.49 1.97 -7.13
N SER A 34 -18.62 2.52 -6.67
CA SER A 34 -19.37 3.53 -7.43
C SER A 34 -18.49 4.78 -7.65
N ALA A 35 -18.64 5.46 -8.79
CA ALA A 35 -17.78 6.61 -9.17
C ALA A 35 -17.81 7.79 -8.17
N GLU A 36 -18.78 7.79 -7.27
CA GLU A 36 -18.99 8.72 -6.16
C GLU A 36 -17.97 8.52 -5.02
N ASP A 37 -17.32 7.35 -4.95
CA ASP A 37 -16.35 7.00 -3.91
C ASP A 37 -14.89 7.11 -4.38
N HIS A 38 -14.61 7.80 -5.50
CA HIS A 38 -13.25 7.98 -6.02
C HIS A 38 -12.30 8.67 -5.03
N VAL A 39 -12.81 9.57 -4.18
CA VAL A 39 -12.02 10.19 -3.10
C VAL A 39 -11.57 9.14 -2.09
N PHE A 40 -12.47 8.23 -1.70
CA PHE A 40 -12.18 7.15 -0.77
C PHE A 40 -11.20 6.14 -1.38
N ALA A 41 -11.42 5.72 -2.62
CA ALA A 41 -10.50 4.86 -3.37
C ALA A 41 -9.10 5.46 -3.47
N SER A 42 -9.01 6.77 -3.76
CA SER A 42 -7.73 7.48 -3.84
C SER A 42 -7.04 7.56 -2.48
N LEU A 43 -7.79 7.76 -1.39
CA LEU A 43 -7.24 7.78 -0.04
C LEU A 43 -6.68 6.41 0.36
N MET A 44 -7.38 5.33 0.00
CA MET A 44 -6.96 3.96 0.28
C MET A 44 -5.61 3.65 -0.39
N LEU A 45 -5.50 3.92 -1.69
CA LEU A 45 -4.23 3.77 -2.43
C LEU A 45 -3.12 4.68 -1.89
N TYR A 46 -3.47 5.92 -1.51
CA TYR A 46 -2.50 6.87 -0.97
C TYR A 46 -1.86 6.36 0.32
N ILE A 47 -2.67 5.85 1.25
CA ILE A 47 -2.18 5.31 2.52
C ILE A 47 -1.19 4.16 2.25
N ASP A 48 -1.55 3.22 1.37
CA ASP A 48 -0.67 2.10 1.04
C ASP A 48 0.67 2.54 0.45
N ILE A 49 0.64 3.45 -0.53
CA ILE A 49 1.85 3.95 -1.20
C ILE A 49 2.76 4.67 -0.19
N VAL A 50 2.21 5.50 0.70
CA VAL A 50 2.98 6.22 1.71
C VAL A 50 3.65 5.25 2.68
N TYR A 51 2.95 4.23 3.16
CA TYR A 51 3.54 3.25 4.06
C TYR A 51 4.62 2.41 3.37
N ILE A 52 4.39 1.95 2.13
CA ILE A 52 5.42 1.26 1.33
C ILE A 52 6.67 2.15 1.19
N PHE A 53 6.48 3.42 0.85
CA PHE A 53 7.59 4.37 0.73
C PHE A 53 8.37 4.51 2.05
N LEU A 54 7.68 4.68 3.18
CA LEU A 54 8.32 4.81 4.49
C LEU A 54 9.07 3.54 4.91
N TYR A 55 8.53 2.36 4.60
CA TYR A 55 9.22 1.09 4.86
C TYR A 55 10.46 0.93 3.96
N ILE A 56 10.37 1.25 2.67
CA ILE A 56 11.52 1.27 1.76
C ILE A 56 12.57 2.26 2.25
N LEU A 57 12.17 3.46 2.68
CA LEU A 57 13.08 4.46 3.24
C LEU A 57 13.76 3.95 4.52
N THR A 58 13.03 3.23 5.37
CA THR A 58 13.62 2.62 6.57
C THR A 58 14.64 1.53 6.22
N LEU A 59 14.41 0.77 5.14
CA LEU A 59 15.31 -0.28 4.68
C LEU A 59 16.58 0.26 3.99
N PHE A 60 16.44 1.33 3.19
CA PHE A 60 17.49 1.79 2.28
C PHE A 60 18.00 3.22 2.53
N GLY A 61 17.34 4.00 3.38
CA GLY A 61 17.62 5.42 3.61
C GLY A 61 18.81 5.68 4.55
N ASN A 62 19.25 4.68 5.31
CA ASN A 62 20.43 4.79 6.19
C ASN A 62 21.76 4.50 5.46
N ARG A 63 21.90 4.90 4.19
CA ARG A 63 23.18 4.86 3.50
C ARG A 63 23.96 6.13 3.87
N LYS A 64 24.96 5.99 4.74
CA LYS A 64 26.05 6.97 4.85
C LYS A 64 26.92 6.91 3.60
#